data_AF-B9TX51-F1
#
_entry.id   AF-B9TX51-F1
#
_cell.length_a   1.000
_cell.length_b   1.000
_cell.length_c   1.000
_cell.angle_alpha   90.00
_cell.angle_beta   90.00
_cell.angle_gamma   90.00
#
_symmetry.space_group_name_H-M   'P 1'
#
loop_
_entity.id
_entity.type
_entity.pdbx_description
1 polymer ?
#
loop_
_entity_poly.entity_id
_entity_poly.type
_entity_poly.pdbx_seq_one_letter_code
_entity_poly.pdbx_strand_id
1 'polypeptide(L)'
;MEIESLGIKGFISQLLPTVFKSHAWGILHTLLEMFSYRMHHIQPHYRVQLLSHLHTLAAVAQTNQNQLHLCVESTALRLITALGSSEVQPQFTRFLSDPKTVLSAESEELNRALILTLARATHVTDFFTGSDSIQGTWCKDILQTIMSFTPHNWASHTLSCFPGPLQAFFKQNNVPQESRFNLKKNVEEEYRK
;
A
#
# COMPACT_ATOMS: atom_id res chain seq x y z
N MET A 1 -7.32 -23.48 -13.33
CA MET A 1 -7.26 -22.92 -11.96
C MET A 1 -6.05 -23.40 -11.16
N GLU A 2 -5.84 -24.70 -10.92
CA GLU A 2 -4.71 -25.18 -10.08
C GLU A 2 -3.33 -25.00 -10.75
N ILE A 3 -3.22 -25.30 -12.05
CA ILE A 3 -2.00 -25.07 -12.85
C ILE A 3 -1.67 -23.56 -12.95
N GLU A 4 -2.69 -22.71 -13.07
CA GLU A 4 -2.52 -21.25 -13.10
C GLU A 4 -2.07 -20.70 -11.74
N SER A 5 -2.62 -21.22 -10.64
CA SER A 5 -2.17 -20.93 -9.28
C SER A 5 -0.70 -21.31 -9.07
N LEU A 6 -0.29 -22.49 -9.55
CA LEU A 6 1.12 -22.94 -9.50
C LEU A 6 2.03 -22.01 -10.30
N GLY A 7 1.60 -21.58 -11.48
CA GLY A 7 2.34 -20.61 -12.30
C GLY A 7 2.51 -19.25 -11.60
N ILE A 8 1.44 -18.72 -11.00
CA ILE A 8 1.49 -17.44 -10.26
C ILE A 8 2.38 -17.56 -9.02
N LYS A 9 2.30 -18.68 -8.29
CA LYS A 9 3.17 -18.94 -7.14
C LYS A 9 4.63 -18.99 -7.55
N GLY A 10 4.96 -19.72 -8.62
CA GLY A 10 6.32 -19.79 -9.16
C GLY A 10 6.83 -18.42 -9.64
N PHE A 11 5.96 -17.63 -10.27
CA PHE A 11 6.26 -16.26 -10.66
C PHE A 11 6.68 -15.40 -9.45
N ILE A 12 5.85 -15.36 -8.40
CA ILE A 12 6.06 -14.50 -7.24
C ILE A 12 7.24 -14.97 -6.39
N SER A 13 7.34 -16.28 -6.12
CA SER A 13 8.29 -16.83 -5.16
C SER A 13 9.66 -17.17 -5.75
N GLN A 14 9.77 -17.35 -7.07
CA GLN A 14 11.03 -17.80 -7.71
C GLN A 14 11.48 -16.87 -8.82
N LEU A 15 10.65 -16.65 -9.85
CA LEU A 15 11.07 -15.87 -11.02
C LEU A 15 11.37 -14.41 -10.64
N LEU A 16 10.43 -13.75 -9.96
CA LEU A 16 10.57 -12.33 -9.61
C LEU A 16 11.81 -12.06 -8.73
N PRO A 17 12.07 -12.82 -7.64
CA PRO A 17 13.29 -12.66 -6.85
C PRO A 17 14.57 -12.97 -7.64
N THR A 18 14.53 -13.94 -8.57
CA THR A 18 15.70 -14.30 -9.39
C THR A 18 16.04 -13.18 -10.36
N VAL A 19 15.07 -12.68 -11.11
CA VAL A 19 15.23 -11.55 -12.04
C VAL A 19 15.74 -10.31 -11.30
N PHE A 20 15.23 -10.06 -10.09
CA PHE A 20 15.71 -8.98 -9.25
C PHE A 20 17.18 -9.15 -8.83
N LYS A 21 17.55 -10.32 -8.30
CA LYS A 21 18.94 -10.62 -7.90
C LYS A 21 19.93 -10.55 -9.06
N SER A 22 19.47 -10.88 -10.27
CA SER A 22 20.27 -10.78 -11.49
C SER A 22 20.29 -9.37 -12.09
N HIS A 23 19.67 -8.38 -11.45
CA HIS A 23 19.58 -7.00 -11.93
C HIS A 23 19.01 -6.87 -13.36
N ALA A 24 18.14 -7.80 -13.76
CA ALA A 24 17.55 -7.82 -15.09
C ALA A 24 16.31 -6.91 -15.18
N TRP A 25 16.53 -5.60 -15.12
CA TRP A 25 15.49 -4.57 -14.99
C TRP A 25 14.46 -4.53 -16.11
N GLY A 26 14.87 -4.68 -17.37
CA GLY A 26 13.93 -4.71 -18.51
C GLY A 26 12.98 -5.92 -18.47
N ILE A 27 13.50 -7.06 -18.00
CA ILE A 27 12.68 -8.26 -17.76
C ILE A 27 11.72 -8.00 -16.60
N LEU A 28 12.21 -7.44 -15.49
CA LEU A 28 11.37 -7.09 -14.35
C LEU A 28 10.20 -6.17 -14.76
N HIS A 29 10.48 -5.11 -15.52
CA HIS A 29 9.46 -4.21 -16.05
C HIS A 29 8.38 -4.96 -16.84
N THR A 30 8.81 -5.76 -17.83
CA THR A 30 7.91 -6.54 -18.68
C THR A 30 7.05 -7.50 -17.85
N LEU A 31 7.65 -8.17 -16.86
CA LEU A 31 6.95 -9.08 -15.97
C LEU A 31 5.87 -8.37 -15.14
N LEU A 32 6.15 -7.17 -14.63
CA LEU A 32 5.18 -6.36 -13.88
C LEU A 32 4.02 -5.87 -14.77
N GLU A 33 4.30 -5.51 -16.03
CA GLU A 33 3.28 -5.16 -17.01
C GLU A 33 2.38 -6.36 -17.35
N MET A 34 2.98 -7.52 -17.63
CA MET A 34 2.24 -8.76 -17.89
C MET A 34 1.36 -9.17 -16.71
N PHE A 35 1.88 -9.08 -15.48
CA PHE A 35 1.11 -9.34 -14.28
C PHE A 35 -0.06 -8.37 -14.16
N SER A 36 0.19 -7.08 -14.38
CA SER A 36 -0.82 -6.04 -14.25
C SER A 36 -1.97 -6.22 -15.24
N TYR A 37 -1.67 -6.64 -16.48
CA TYR A 37 -2.67 -6.95 -17.49
C TYR A 37 -3.61 -8.10 -17.05
N ARG A 38 -3.09 -9.08 -16.32
CA ARG A 38 -3.85 -10.25 -15.83
C ARG A 38 -4.35 -10.12 -14.41
N MET A 39 -4.17 -8.96 -13.76
CA MET A 39 -4.38 -8.78 -12.32
C MET A 39 -5.76 -9.27 -11.85
N HIS A 40 -6.81 -9.01 -12.62
CA HIS A 40 -8.19 -9.39 -12.30
C HIS A 40 -8.40 -10.90 -12.20
N HIS A 41 -7.58 -11.73 -12.86
CA HIS A 41 -7.66 -13.19 -12.79
C HIS A 41 -6.82 -13.80 -11.66
N ILE A 42 -6.04 -12.98 -10.95
CA ILE A 42 -5.13 -13.43 -9.90
C ILE A 42 -5.84 -13.37 -8.55
N GLN A 43 -5.69 -14.39 -7.72
CA GLN A 43 -6.35 -14.40 -6.41
C GLN A 43 -5.78 -13.32 -5.47
N PRO A 44 -6.59 -12.73 -4.57
CA PRO A 44 -6.19 -11.58 -3.76
C PRO A 44 -4.94 -11.82 -2.89
N HIS A 45 -4.76 -13.04 -2.36
CA HIS A 45 -3.62 -13.35 -1.53
C HIS A 45 -2.28 -13.27 -2.29
N TYR A 46 -2.25 -13.68 -3.55
CA TYR A 46 -1.08 -13.51 -4.42
C TYR A 46 -0.84 -12.04 -4.78
N ARG A 47 -1.92 -11.26 -4.95
CA ARG A 47 -1.81 -9.81 -5.18
C ARG A 47 -1.14 -9.11 -3.99
N VAL A 48 -1.57 -9.42 -2.77
CA VAL A 48 -0.98 -8.85 -1.54
C VAL A 48 0.45 -9.35 -1.30
N GLN A 49 0.74 -10.62 -1.61
CA GLN A 49 2.11 -11.13 -1.56
C GLN A 49 3.04 -10.39 -2.55
N LEU A 50 2.56 -10.12 -3.76
CA LEU A 50 3.32 -9.32 -4.74
C LEU A 50 3.51 -7.89 -4.23
N LEU A 51 2.46 -7.24 -3.72
CA LEU A 51 2.55 -5.89 -3.13
C LEU A 51 3.67 -5.82 -2.10
N SER A 52 3.78 -6.85 -1.25
CA SER A 52 4.85 -6.91 -0.27
C SER A 52 6.26 -6.99 -0.87
N HIS A 53 6.41 -7.79 -1.93
CA HIS A 53 7.67 -7.83 -2.67
C HIS A 53 7.97 -6.47 -3.29
N LEU A 54 6.98 -5.79 -3.89
CA LEU A 54 7.18 -4.47 -4.51
C LEU A 54 7.66 -3.41 -3.52
N HIS A 55 7.13 -3.39 -2.30
CA HIS A 55 7.61 -2.46 -1.26
C HIS A 55 9.07 -2.72 -0.88
N THR A 56 9.46 -4.00 -0.75
CA THR A 56 10.87 -4.38 -0.52
C THR A 56 11.76 -3.96 -1.69
N LEU A 57 11.27 -4.11 -2.93
CA LEU A 57 12.00 -3.75 -4.14
C LEU A 57 12.20 -2.23 -4.27
N ALA A 58 11.17 -1.45 -3.95
CA ALA A 58 11.20 0.02 -4.00
C ALA A 58 12.24 0.61 -3.02
N ALA A 59 12.46 -0.03 -1.87
CA ALA A 59 13.47 0.39 -0.89
C ALA A 59 14.93 0.24 -1.39
N VAL A 60 15.16 -0.41 -2.53
CA VAL A 60 16.52 -0.59 -3.08
C VAL A 60 16.87 0.54 -4.05
N ALA A 61 17.80 1.40 -3.63
CA ALA A 61 18.24 2.62 -4.32
C ALA A 61 18.73 2.44 -5.77
N GLN A 62 19.02 1.21 -6.22
CA GLN A 62 19.42 0.92 -7.61
C GLN A 62 18.24 0.73 -8.58
N THR A 63 17.00 0.84 -8.11
CA THR A 63 15.81 0.92 -8.97
C THR A 63 15.63 2.31 -9.62
N ASN A 64 16.58 3.24 -9.42
CA ASN A 64 16.67 4.61 -9.96
C ASN A 64 16.80 4.75 -11.49
N GLN A 65 16.44 3.74 -12.27
CA GLN A 65 15.90 4.02 -13.60
C GLN A 65 14.47 4.53 -13.36
N ASN A 66 14.23 5.85 -13.46
CA ASN A 66 12.92 6.47 -13.19
C ASN A 66 11.73 5.66 -13.74
N GLN A 67 11.87 5.05 -14.92
CA GLN A 67 10.85 4.19 -15.52
C GLN A 67 10.52 2.94 -14.69
N LEU A 68 11.51 2.24 -14.15
CA LEU A 68 11.29 1.06 -13.32
C LEU A 68 10.67 1.42 -11.98
N HIS A 69 11.14 2.48 -11.32
CA HIS A 69 10.53 2.99 -10.09
C HIS A 69 9.05 3.30 -10.30
N LEU A 70 8.72 4.09 -11.33
CA LEU A 70 7.34 4.43 -11.67
C LEU A 70 6.49 3.19 -12.01
N CYS A 71 7.08 2.19 -12.68
CA CYS A 71 6.41 0.93 -12.98
C CYS A 71 6.09 0.12 -11.71
N VAL A 72 7.04 0.03 -10.78
CA VAL A 72 6.85 -0.61 -9.47
C VAL A 72 5.75 0.08 -8.68
N GLU A 73 5.82 1.41 -8.57
CA GLU A 73 4.85 2.23 -7.82
C GLU A 73 3.45 2.17 -8.44
N SER A 74 3.33 2.30 -9.76
CA SER A 74 2.07 2.16 -10.49
C SER A 74 1.45 0.77 -10.33
N THR A 75 2.29 -0.27 -10.29
CA THR A 75 1.83 -1.64 -10.08
C THR A 75 1.35 -1.84 -8.64
N ALA A 76 2.08 -1.32 -7.64
CA ALA A 76 1.65 -1.33 -6.24
C ALA A 76 0.31 -0.59 -6.05
N LEU A 77 0.15 0.59 -6.66
CA LEU A 77 -1.09 1.36 -6.62
C LEU A 77 -2.27 0.58 -7.23
N ARG A 78 -2.07 -0.05 -8.39
CA ARG A 78 -3.10 -0.91 -9.01
C ARG A 78 -3.46 -2.09 -8.11
N LEU A 79 -2.49 -2.73 -7.46
CA LEU A 79 -2.74 -3.82 -6.52
C LEU A 79 -3.60 -3.38 -5.34
N ILE A 80 -3.28 -2.23 -4.73
CA ILE A 80 -4.03 -1.67 -3.60
C ILE A 80 -5.46 -1.34 -4.02
N THR A 81 -5.62 -0.58 -5.10
CA THR A 81 -6.94 -0.10 -5.58
C THR A 81 -7.82 -1.23 -6.12
N ALA A 82 -7.23 -2.32 -6.62
CA ALA A 82 -7.95 -3.48 -7.14
C ALA A 82 -8.45 -4.47 -6.07
N LEU A 83 -8.07 -4.31 -4.80
CA LEU A 83 -8.59 -5.18 -3.73
C LEU A 83 -10.08 -4.95 -3.56
N GLY A 84 -10.88 -6.03 -3.53
CA GLY A 84 -12.31 -5.95 -3.22
C GLY A 84 -12.56 -5.66 -1.74
N SER A 85 -13.66 -4.99 -1.39
CA SER A 85 -13.99 -4.65 0.01
C SER A 85 -14.03 -5.88 0.93
N SER A 86 -14.55 -7.02 0.45
CA SER A 86 -14.58 -8.29 1.19
C SER A 86 -13.22 -9.00 1.28
N GLU A 87 -12.25 -8.61 0.45
CA GLU A 87 -10.93 -9.21 0.37
C GLU A 87 -9.94 -8.53 1.33
N VAL A 88 -10.14 -7.24 1.64
CA VAL A 88 -9.22 -6.43 2.44
C VAL A 88 -8.95 -7.06 3.81
N GLN A 89 -9.98 -7.31 4.60
CA GLN A 89 -9.82 -7.86 5.96
C GLN A 89 -9.06 -9.22 5.97
N PRO A 90 -9.47 -10.26 5.23
CA PRO A 90 -8.79 -11.55 5.29
C PRO A 90 -7.36 -11.53 4.74
N GLN A 91 -7.01 -10.58 3.86
CA GLN A 91 -5.62 -10.44 3.42
C GLN A 91 -4.77 -9.71 4.46
N PHE A 92 -5.18 -8.53 4.92
CA PHE A 92 -4.35 -7.71 5.81
C PHE A 92 -4.19 -8.29 7.22
N THR A 93 -5.19 -9.00 7.74
CA THR A 93 -5.09 -9.66 9.04
C THR A 93 -3.99 -10.73 9.09
N ARG A 94 -3.63 -11.33 7.95
CA ARG A 94 -2.54 -12.31 7.86
C ARG A 94 -1.15 -11.69 8.01
N PHE A 95 -1.03 -10.39 7.77
CA PHE A 95 0.24 -9.66 7.80
C PHE A 95 0.42 -8.83 9.09
N LEU A 96 -0.45 -8.99 10.10
CA LEU A 96 -0.33 -8.26 11.36
C LEU A 96 0.90 -8.63 12.18
N SER A 97 1.47 -9.82 11.97
CA SER A 97 2.73 -10.20 12.59
C SER A 97 3.93 -9.41 12.03
N ASP A 98 3.82 -8.90 10.79
CA ASP A 98 4.85 -8.06 10.18
C ASP A 98 4.23 -7.05 9.18
N PRO A 99 3.56 -5.99 9.68
CA PRO A 99 2.81 -5.07 8.84
C PRO A 99 3.72 -4.26 7.92
N LYS A 100 5.01 -4.11 8.25
CA LYS A 100 5.99 -3.37 7.44
C LYS A 100 6.15 -3.97 6.05
N THR A 101 5.81 -5.24 5.88
CA THR A 101 5.94 -5.94 4.62
C THR A 101 4.89 -5.49 3.60
N VAL A 102 3.73 -4.98 4.00
CA VAL A 102 2.62 -4.60 3.09
C VAL A 102 2.41 -3.08 3.03
N LEU A 103 3.14 -2.33 3.85
CA LEU A 103 3.05 -0.87 3.93
C LEU A 103 4.27 -0.24 3.27
N SER A 104 4.07 0.88 2.58
CA SER A 104 5.19 1.62 2.04
C SER A 104 5.85 2.44 3.16
N ALA A 105 7.16 2.33 3.30
CA ALA A 105 7.90 3.12 4.29
C ALA A 105 8.06 4.59 3.86
N GLU A 106 8.05 4.87 2.55
CA GLU A 106 8.44 6.18 2.00
C GLU A 106 7.33 6.84 1.16
N SER A 107 6.48 6.06 0.47
CA SER A 107 5.47 6.63 -0.44
C SER A 107 4.20 7.03 0.31
N GLU A 108 3.99 8.34 0.44
CA GLU A 108 2.77 8.91 1.00
C GLU A 108 1.55 8.52 0.15
N GLU A 109 1.68 8.51 -1.17
CA GLU A 109 0.63 8.25 -2.14
C GLU A 109 0.09 6.82 -2.04
N LEU A 110 0.98 5.82 -1.96
CA LEU A 110 0.57 4.42 -1.80
C LEU A 110 -0.16 4.21 -0.46
N ASN A 111 0.37 4.78 0.62
CA ASN A 111 -0.27 4.70 1.93
C ASN A 111 -1.62 5.44 1.96
N ARG A 112 -1.73 6.57 1.26
CA ARG A 112 -2.99 7.33 1.11
C ARG A 112 -4.04 6.51 0.35
N ALA A 113 -3.65 5.86 -0.74
CA ALA A 113 -4.53 4.96 -1.49
C ALA A 113 -4.98 3.76 -0.63
N LEU A 114 -4.08 3.23 0.21
CA LEU A 114 -4.41 2.16 1.13
C LEU A 114 -5.43 2.61 2.19
N ILE A 115 -5.26 3.80 2.79
CA ILE A 115 -6.23 4.36 3.74
C ILE A 115 -7.61 4.50 3.10
N LEU A 116 -7.68 5.02 1.87
CA LEU A 116 -8.96 5.12 1.13
C LEU A 116 -9.57 3.75 0.84
N THR A 117 -8.74 2.76 0.54
CA THR A 117 -9.18 1.38 0.33
C THR A 117 -9.75 0.77 1.61
N LEU A 118 -9.09 0.99 2.75
CA LEU A 118 -9.57 0.58 4.09
C LEU A 118 -10.88 1.30 4.44
N ALA A 119 -10.99 2.60 4.18
CA ALA A 119 -12.19 3.38 4.42
C ALA A 119 -13.38 2.85 3.61
N ARG A 120 -13.17 2.59 2.32
CA ARG A 120 -14.20 1.99 1.45
C ARG A 120 -14.58 0.58 1.92
N ALA A 121 -13.61 -0.26 2.26
CA ALA A 121 -13.88 -1.62 2.71
C ALA A 121 -14.70 -1.61 4.00
N THR A 122 -14.32 -0.77 4.96
CA THR A 122 -15.04 -0.55 6.21
C THR A 122 -16.48 -0.12 5.98
N HIS A 123 -16.70 0.83 5.07
CA HIS A 123 -18.04 1.30 4.75
C HIS A 123 -18.94 0.20 4.17
N VAL A 124 -18.38 -0.71 3.37
CA VAL A 124 -19.16 -1.73 2.65
C VAL A 124 -19.40 -2.97 3.50
N THR A 125 -18.41 -3.45 4.26
CA THR A 125 -18.51 -4.72 5.00
C THR A 125 -18.78 -4.52 6.48
N ASP A 126 -18.83 -3.27 6.94
CA ASP A 126 -19.11 -2.86 8.32
C ASP A 126 -18.26 -3.58 9.39
N PHE A 127 -17.03 -3.98 9.02
CA PHE A 127 -16.19 -4.81 9.90
C PHE A 127 -15.74 -4.11 11.20
N PHE A 128 -15.99 -2.80 11.32
CA PHE A 128 -15.68 -2.02 12.52
C PHE A 128 -16.82 -1.95 13.56
N THR A 129 -18.06 -2.32 13.22
CA THR A 129 -19.21 -2.21 14.14
C THR A 129 -19.49 -3.50 14.93
N GLY A 130 -18.72 -4.57 14.68
CA GLY A 130 -18.71 -5.78 15.52
C GLY A 130 -18.08 -5.47 16.88
N SER A 131 -18.91 -5.05 17.83
CA SER A 131 -18.55 -4.29 19.03
C SER A 131 -17.60 -4.95 20.04
N ASP A 132 -17.11 -6.19 19.88
CA ASP A 132 -16.33 -6.85 20.94
C ASP A 132 -15.30 -7.88 20.47
N SER A 133 -14.73 -7.74 19.27
CA SER A 133 -13.71 -8.70 18.82
C SER A 133 -12.48 -8.05 18.20
N ILE A 134 -11.39 -8.82 18.24
CA ILE A 134 -10.08 -8.66 17.60
C ILE A 134 -10.12 -8.05 16.17
N GLN A 135 -11.30 -8.00 15.54
CA GLN A 135 -11.62 -7.41 14.25
C GLN A 135 -11.51 -5.87 14.18
N GLY A 136 -11.52 -5.14 15.32
CA GLY A 136 -11.32 -3.68 15.32
C GLY A 136 -9.88 -3.20 15.51
N THR A 137 -9.00 -4.02 16.13
CA THR A 137 -7.64 -3.60 16.51
C THR A 137 -6.69 -3.57 15.31
N TRP A 138 -6.78 -4.56 14.42
CA TRP A 138 -5.85 -4.71 13.31
C TRP A 138 -5.79 -3.50 12.37
N CYS A 139 -6.95 -2.90 12.05
CA CYS A 139 -6.98 -1.75 11.16
C CYS A 139 -6.42 -0.51 11.86
N LYS A 140 -6.64 -0.37 13.17
CA LYS A 140 -6.02 0.69 13.97
C LYS A 140 -4.50 0.53 14.02
N ASP A 141 -4.00 -0.69 14.19
CA ASP A 141 -2.57 -1.00 14.20
C ASP A 141 -1.92 -0.66 12.86
N ILE A 142 -2.56 -1.05 11.74
CA ILE A 142 -2.12 -0.67 10.40
C ILE A 142 -2.09 0.85 10.23
N LEU A 143 -3.17 1.54 10.61
CA LEU A 143 -3.23 3.01 10.50
C LEU A 143 -2.14 3.66 11.38
N GLN A 144 -1.88 3.14 12.57
CA GLN A 144 -0.81 3.63 13.44
C GLN A 144 0.57 3.45 12.80
N THR A 145 0.83 2.29 12.18
CA THR A 145 2.08 2.04 11.46
C THR A 145 2.22 2.99 10.26
N ILE A 146 1.16 3.19 9.48
CA ILE A 146 1.16 4.16 8.37
C ILE A 146 1.50 5.56 8.87
N MET A 147 0.85 6.02 9.94
CA MET A 147 1.11 7.34 10.53
C MET A 147 2.54 7.49 11.06
N SER A 148 3.20 6.39 11.42
CA SER A 148 4.61 6.40 11.83
C SER A 148 5.59 6.47 10.64
N PHE A 149 5.19 5.96 9.47
CA PHE A 149 6.00 5.99 8.25
C PHE A 149 5.82 7.31 7.49
N THR A 150 4.57 7.63 7.18
CA THR A 150 4.19 8.81 6.41
C THR A 150 2.99 9.46 7.10
N PRO A 151 3.18 10.47 7.97
CA PRO A 151 2.08 11.11 8.68
C PRO A 151 1.05 11.71 7.71
N HIS A 152 -0.22 11.31 7.82
CA HIS A 152 -1.29 11.79 6.92
C HIS A 152 -2.25 12.75 7.61
N ASN A 153 -2.62 13.79 6.87
CA ASN A 153 -3.73 14.67 7.19
C ASN A 153 -4.76 14.68 6.07
N TRP A 154 -6.01 14.90 6.45
CA TRP A 154 -7.14 14.93 5.54
C TRP A 154 -7.95 16.20 5.73
N ALA A 155 -8.44 16.78 4.64
CA ALA A 155 -9.33 17.93 4.71
C ALA A 155 -10.65 17.55 5.42
N SER A 156 -11.26 18.50 6.13
CA SER A 156 -12.47 18.24 6.94
C SER A 156 -13.61 17.62 6.14
N HIS A 157 -13.80 18.06 4.89
CA HIS A 157 -14.82 17.52 3.98
C HIS A 157 -14.52 16.08 3.54
N THR A 158 -13.24 15.70 3.43
CA THR A 158 -12.84 14.32 3.11
C THR A 158 -13.05 13.42 4.32
N LEU A 159 -12.65 13.89 5.51
CA LEU A 159 -12.87 13.16 6.76
C LEU A 159 -14.35 12.92 7.02
N SER A 160 -15.25 13.88 6.72
CA SER A 160 -16.69 13.64 6.90
C SER A 160 -17.24 12.48 6.06
N CYS A 161 -16.55 12.09 4.99
CA CYS A 161 -16.92 10.95 4.15
C CYS A 161 -16.34 9.62 4.65
N PHE A 162 -15.43 9.64 5.63
CA PHE A 162 -14.84 8.41 6.16
C PHE A 162 -15.83 7.70 7.09
N PRO A 163 -15.70 6.38 7.27
CA PRO A 163 -16.42 5.67 8.34
C PRO A 163 -16.08 6.24 9.72
N GLY A 164 -17.05 6.25 10.63
CA GLY A 164 -16.92 6.84 11.98
C GLY A 164 -15.63 6.47 12.74
N PRO A 165 -15.19 5.20 12.76
CA PRO A 165 -13.96 4.78 13.42
C PRO A 165 -12.70 5.42 12.83
N LEU A 166 -12.60 5.53 11.50
CA LEU A 166 -11.49 6.20 10.84
C LEU A 166 -11.53 7.72 11.08
N GLN A 167 -12.73 8.31 11.09
CA GLN A 167 -12.88 9.72 11.46
C GLN A 167 -12.35 9.99 12.87
N ALA A 168 -12.72 9.15 13.84
CA ALA A 168 -12.26 9.26 15.21
C ALA A 168 -10.75 9.10 15.31
N PHE A 169 -10.17 8.13 14.59
CA PHE A 169 -8.73 7.90 14.55
C PHE A 169 -7.96 9.14 14.05
N PHE A 170 -8.33 9.71 12.91
CA PHE A 170 -7.63 10.88 12.35
C PHE A 170 -7.89 12.17 13.12
N LYS A 171 -9.04 12.30 13.80
CA LYS A 171 -9.28 13.42 14.73
C LYS A 171 -8.39 13.34 15.97
N GLN A 172 -8.10 12.14 16.47
CA GLN A 172 -7.23 11.91 17.62
C GLN A 172 -5.74 12.03 17.25
N ASN A 173 -5.36 11.61 16.04
CA ASN A 173 -3.98 11.60 15.54
C ASN A 173 -3.76 12.68 14.48
N ASN A 174 -4.12 13.92 14.78
CA ASN A 174 -3.96 15.02 13.84
C ASN A 174 -2.47 15.40 13.73
N VAL A 175 -1.92 15.41 12.51
CA VAL A 175 -0.54 15.86 12.27
C VAL A 175 -0.53 17.39 12.26
N PRO A 176 0.45 18.07 12.86
CA PRO A 176 0.57 19.52 12.75
C PRO A 176 0.61 19.94 11.27
N GLN A 177 -0.28 20.84 10.85
CA GLN A 177 -0.17 21.40 9.51
C GLN A 177 1.09 22.27 9.43
N GLU A 178 2.01 21.94 8.53
CA GLU A 178 3.13 22.83 8.23
C GLU A 178 2.60 24.16 7.71
N SER A 179 3.09 25.26 8.29
CA SER A 179 2.71 26.58 7.83
C SER A 179 3.21 26.77 6.39
N ARG A 180 2.38 27.40 5.54
CA ARG A 180 2.75 27.74 4.15
C ARG A 180 4.06 28.52 4.06
N PHE A 181 4.39 29.28 5.10
CA PHE A 181 5.65 29.99 5.25
C PHE A 181 6.84 29.04 5.44
N ASN A 182 6.70 28.04 6.32
CA ASN A 182 7.75 27.03 6.56
C ASN A 182 7.98 26.16 5.32
N LEU A 183 6.91 25.75 4.64
CA LEU A 183 6.98 25.03 3.37
C LEU A 183 7.76 25.81 2.32
N LYS A 184 7.42 27.09 2.11
CA LYS A 184 8.13 27.96 1.17
C LYS A 184 9.62 28.07 1.52
N LYS A 185 9.93 28.26 2.80
CA LYS A 185 11.31 28.34 3.29
C LYS A 185 12.09 27.04 3.04
N ASN A 186 11.51 25.89 3.36
CA ASN A 186 12.15 24.58 3.16
C ASN A 186 12.45 24.31 1.68
N VAL A 187 11.50 24.63 0.79
CA VAL A 187 11.69 24.52 -0.66
C VAL A 187 12.82 25.44 -1.14
N GLU A 188 12.83 26.70 -0.70
CA GLU A 188 13.89 27.65 -1.06
C GLU A 188 15.27 27.24 -0.55
N GLU A 189 15.35 26.56 0.60
CA GLU A 189 16.60 26.01 1.15
C GLU A 189 17.07 24.74 0.42
N GLU A 190 16.15 23.89 -0.04
CA GLU A 190 16.47 22.70 -0.83
C GLU A 190 17.02 23.06 -2.21
N TYR A 191 16.41 24.04 -2.90
CA TYR A 191 16.88 24.55 -4.20
C TYR A 191 18.21 25.33 -4.15
N ARG A 192 18.72 25.64 -2.96
CA ARG A 192 20.03 26.29 -2.79
C ARG A 192 21.20 25.31 -2.71
N LYS A 193 20.93 24.01 -2.54
CA LYS A 193 21.95 22.95 -2.59
C LYS A 193 22.17 22.46 -4.01
#